data_AF-A0A285BPY0-F1
#
_entry.id   AF-A0A285BPY0-F1
#
_cell.length_a   1.000
_cell.length_b   1.000
_cell.length_c   1.000
_cell.angle_alpha   90.00
_cell.angle_beta   90.00
_cell.angle_gamma   90.00
#
_symmetry.space_group_name_H-M   'P 1'
#
loop_
_entity.id
_entity.type
_entity.pdbx_description
1 polymer ?
#
loop_
_entity_poly.entity_id
_entity_poly.type
_entity_poly.pdbx_seq_one_letter_code
_entity_poly.pdbx_strand_id
1 'polypeptide(L)'
;MAGCLILAGVLWTHDEDPGGAAATDETVAAAGRGIAGGVGAGGGPGAAGAPGVRGEVGPAPEELPARGTGLHLPPTASTAPAAPGAPGAPGAPGTPGADSAGQPATAPGARRAPAQSARPGAQGVRPPRHRAAPALRTLPPSRATRILIPYLDVDAPVTDLRLDRNRRLGAPPGDDPNLVGWYRDGPAPGGQGTAVAVGHLDTDTGGAVFAGLSELKRGRLIEVRRADGRTAVYTVDAIREFEKAHFPDREVYGARGRAELRLITCGGNYDRRKGYSGNLVVFAHLVAAREAPARR
;
A
#
# COMPACT_ATOMS: atom_id res chain seq x y z
N MET A 1 11.22 22.14 -7.07
CA MET A 1 11.57 20.71 -7.26
C MET A 1 10.93 19.88 -6.15
N ALA A 2 9.60 19.94 -6.06
CA ALA A 2 8.75 19.09 -5.23
C ALA A 2 8.02 18.07 -6.13
N GLY A 3 7.80 16.87 -5.58
CA GLY A 3 6.83 15.92 -6.10
C GLY A 3 7.21 14.98 -7.25
N CYS A 4 8.45 14.47 -7.35
CA CYS A 4 8.66 13.26 -8.17
C CYS A 4 8.34 12.00 -7.33
N LEU A 5 7.06 11.64 -7.27
CA LEU A 5 6.64 10.32 -6.80
C LEU A 5 7.04 9.29 -7.86
N ILE A 6 8.30 8.85 -7.84
CA ILE A 6 8.66 7.57 -8.44
C ILE A 6 8.40 6.54 -7.35
N LEU A 7 7.34 5.75 -7.52
CA LEU A 7 7.14 4.56 -6.70
C LEU A 7 8.36 3.68 -6.91
N ALA A 8 9.05 3.40 -5.80
CA ALA A 8 10.08 2.39 -5.76
C ALA A 8 9.39 1.04 -5.57
N GLY A 9 9.92 0.02 -6.21
CA GLY A 9 9.24 -1.26 -6.35
C GLY A 9 8.82 -1.53 -7.79
N VAL A 10 9.18 -2.71 -8.29
CA VAL A 10 8.64 -3.19 -9.55
C VAL A 10 7.29 -3.78 -9.21
N LEU A 11 6.21 -3.36 -9.89
CA LEU A 11 4.88 -3.86 -9.54
C LEU A 11 4.78 -5.39 -9.66
N TRP A 12 5.75 -6.03 -10.34
CA TRP A 12 5.95 -7.48 -10.42
C TRP A 12 7.40 -7.87 -10.80
N THR A 13 8.01 -8.82 -10.10
CA THR A 13 9.00 -9.75 -10.68
C THR A 13 8.27 -11.05 -11.03
N HIS A 14 8.43 -11.56 -12.25
CA HIS A 14 7.88 -12.87 -12.60
C HIS A 14 8.62 -13.93 -11.79
N ASP A 15 7.92 -14.54 -10.84
CA ASP A 15 8.14 -15.91 -10.43
C ASP A 15 6.84 -16.39 -9.77
N GLU A 16 6.41 -17.60 -10.13
CA GLU A 16 5.23 -18.34 -9.64
C GLU A 16 3.90 -18.12 -10.39
N ASP A 17 3.72 -18.92 -11.45
CA ASP A 17 2.43 -19.46 -11.90
C ASP A 17 1.76 -20.25 -10.76
N PRO A 18 0.44 -20.08 -10.54
CA PRO A 18 -0.40 -21.19 -10.12
C PRO A 18 -1.37 -21.54 -11.25
N GLY A 19 -1.00 -22.62 -11.95
CA GLY A 19 -1.83 -23.61 -12.62
C GLY A 19 -3.26 -23.26 -13.03
N GLY A 20 -3.49 -23.44 -14.34
CA GLY A 20 -4.78 -23.35 -15.03
C GLY A 20 -5.97 -24.00 -14.34
N ALA A 21 -7.11 -23.32 -14.46
CA ALA A 21 -8.42 -23.95 -14.49
C ALA A 21 -8.89 -23.95 -15.95
N ALA A 22 -8.98 -25.15 -16.50
CA ALA A 22 -9.44 -25.44 -17.84
C ALA A 22 -10.89 -24.98 -18.06
N ALA A 23 -11.11 -24.36 -19.22
CA ALA A 23 -12.43 -24.35 -19.86
C ALA A 23 -12.43 -25.45 -20.93
N THR A 24 -13.07 -26.59 -20.63
CA THR A 24 -13.70 -27.46 -21.62
C THR A 24 -15.13 -26.97 -21.75
N ASP A 25 -15.63 -26.60 -22.92
CA ASP A 25 -16.36 -27.41 -23.92
C ASP A 25 -16.95 -26.33 -24.87
N GLU A 26 -17.31 -26.48 -26.15
CA GLU A 26 -17.66 -27.63 -26.96
C GLU A 26 -17.62 -27.17 -28.44
N THR A 27 -17.33 -28.12 -29.29
CA THR A 27 -17.41 -28.22 -30.76
C THR A 27 -18.59 -27.51 -31.45
N VAL A 28 -18.33 -26.83 -32.58
CA VAL A 28 -19.14 -26.99 -33.81
C VAL A 28 -18.21 -27.05 -35.02
N ALA A 29 -18.36 -28.12 -35.78
CA ALA A 29 -17.59 -28.48 -36.95
C ALA A 29 -18.10 -27.83 -38.26
N ALA A 30 -17.13 -27.59 -39.14
CA ALA A 30 -17.12 -27.89 -40.58
C ALA A 30 -18.12 -27.23 -41.54
N ALA A 31 -17.58 -26.47 -42.50
CA ALA A 31 -17.66 -26.66 -43.96
C ALA A 31 -17.07 -25.41 -44.64
N GLY A 32 -16.27 -25.42 -45.70
CA GLY A 32 -15.73 -26.45 -46.59
C GLY A 32 -14.92 -25.74 -47.69
N ARG A 33 -14.07 -26.52 -48.39
CA ARG A 33 -13.62 -26.38 -49.81
C ARG A 33 -13.29 -24.94 -50.28
N GLY A 34 -12.04 -24.53 -50.49
CA GLY A 34 -11.02 -25.11 -51.36
C GLY A 34 -10.93 -24.32 -52.68
N ILE A 35 -9.79 -23.70 -53.00
CA ILE A 35 -9.26 -23.48 -54.36
C ILE A 35 -7.77 -23.06 -54.30
N ALA A 36 -6.99 -23.63 -55.22
CA ALA A 36 -5.65 -23.21 -55.66
C ALA A 36 -5.67 -21.75 -56.14
N GLY A 37 -4.60 -20.96 -56.24
CA GLY A 37 -3.20 -21.17 -56.59
C GLY A 37 -2.78 -19.88 -57.34
N GLY A 38 -1.51 -19.47 -57.28
CA GLY A 38 -1.09 -18.27 -58.03
C GLY A 38 0.24 -17.67 -57.59
N VAL A 39 1.29 -18.06 -58.29
CA VAL A 39 2.65 -17.50 -58.30
C VAL A 39 2.70 -16.08 -58.90
N GLY A 40 3.67 -15.27 -58.48
CA GLY A 40 4.03 -14.02 -59.15
C GLY A 40 5.21 -13.29 -58.49
N ALA A 41 6.41 -13.51 -59.03
CA ALA A 41 7.67 -12.91 -58.61
C ALA A 41 7.96 -11.56 -59.32
N GLY A 42 8.87 -10.78 -58.73
CA GLY A 42 9.53 -9.59 -59.30
C GLY A 42 9.75 -8.55 -58.19
N GLY A 43 10.93 -8.15 -57.76
CA GLY A 43 12.20 -7.86 -58.46
C GLY A 43 12.57 -6.42 -58.08
N GLY A 44 13.69 -6.20 -57.34
CA GLY A 44 14.13 -4.89 -56.80
C GLY A 44 14.74 -3.96 -57.88
N PRO A 45 15.77 -3.11 -57.61
CA PRO A 45 16.31 -2.58 -56.34
C PRO A 45 16.70 -1.06 -56.40
N GLY A 46 17.26 -0.53 -55.31
CA GLY A 46 18.19 0.64 -55.29
C GLY A 46 17.57 1.97 -54.82
N ALA A 47 18.31 2.94 -54.28
CA ALA A 47 19.65 3.04 -53.72
C ALA A 47 19.75 4.43 -53.05
N ALA A 48 20.61 4.53 -52.03
CA ALA A 48 21.43 5.69 -51.63
C ALA A 48 20.81 7.08 -51.30
N GLY A 49 21.30 7.68 -50.21
CA GLY A 49 21.43 9.14 -50.10
C GLY A 49 21.25 9.75 -48.70
N ALA A 50 22.31 9.76 -47.89
CA ALA A 50 22.51 10.79 -46.86
C ALA A 50 23.18 12.02 -47.51
N PRO A 51 22.99 13.25 -46.98
CA PRO A 51 23.85 13.80 -45.91
C PRO A 51 22.99 14.53 -44.84
N GLY A 52 23.41 14.75 -43.58
CA GLY A 52 24.65 15.39 -43.15
C GLY A 52 24.47 16.90 -43.06
N VAL A 53 23.90 17.43 -41.97
CA VAL A 53 24.01 18.85 -41.60
C VAL A 53 24.38 18.98 -40.12
N ARG A 54 25.48 19.70 -39.90
CA ARG A 54 26.04 20.15 -38.64
C ARG A 54 25.38 21.48 -38.25
N GLY A 55 25.25 21.69 -36.95
CA GLY A 55 25.50 22.98 -36.30
C GLY A 55 24.29 23.90 -36.13
N GLU A 56 23.82 24.02 -34.89
CA GLU A 56 23.88 25.31 -34.19
C GLU A 56 23.71 25.07 -32.68
N VAL A 57 24.68 25.58 -31.92
CA VAL A 57 24.75 25.56 -30.47
C VAL A 57 24.19 26.91 -30.02
N GLY A 58 22.96 26.93 -29.52
CA GLY A 58 22.36 28.14 -28.95
C GLY A 58 23.01 28.49 -27.60
N PRO A 59 23.25 29.78 -27.30
CA PRO A 59 23.95 30.20 -26.10
C PRO A 59 23.11 30.02 -24.82
N ALA A 60 23.84 29.89 -23.71
CA ALA A 60 23.36 29.80 -22.34
C ALA A 60 22.43 30.97 -21.92
N PRO A 61 21.51 30.78 -20.97
CA PRO A 61 20.74 31.87 -20.40
C PRO A 61 21.61 32.73 -19.46
N GLU A 62 21.51 34.05 -19.68
CA GLU A 62 22.06 35.09 -18.80
C GLU A 62 21.53 35.00 -17.37
N GLU A 63 22.47 35.20 -16.45
CA GLU A 63 22.31 35.35 -15.02
C GLU A 63 21.99 36.83 -14.70
N LEU A 64 20.92 37.10 -13.94
CA LEU A 64 20.63 38.43 -13.37
C LEU A 64 20.21 38.30 -11.88
N PRO A 65 20.45 39.34 -11.06
CA PRO A 65 21.00 39.17 -9.72
C PRO A 65 19.99 39.14 -8.57
N ALA A 66 20.52 38.67 -7.43
CA ALA A 66 19.91 38.57 -6.12
C ALA A 66 19.37 39.89 -5.53
N ARG A 67 18.15 39.81 -4.96
CA ARG A 67 17.67 40.53 -3.76
C ARG A 67 16.64 39.57 -3.11
N GLY A 68 16.66 39.16 -1.85
CA GLY A 68 17.26 39.72 -0.65
C GLY A 68 16.14 40.04 0.33
N THR A 69 15.66 39.04 1.11
CA THR A 69 15.04 39.23 2.44
C THR A 69 15.07 37.89 3.18
N GLY A 70 15.86 37.87 4.25
CA GLY A 70 15.99 36.72 5.13
C GLY A 70 14.85 36.63 6.12
N LEU A 71 14.49 35.39 6.46
CA LEU A 71 13.96 35.06 7.78
C LEU A 71 14.74 33.85 8.28
N HIS A 72 15.68 34.16 9.17
CA HIS A 72 16.53 33.23 9.90
C HIS A 72 15.73 32.65 11.08
N LEU A 73 15.45 31.35 11.05
CA LEU A 73 14.93 30.59 12.18
C LEU A 73 16.04 29.69 12.73
N PRO A 74 16.28 29.69 14.06
CA PRO A 74 17.44 29.02 14.65
C PRO A 74 17.27 27.48 14.70
N PRO A 75 18.37 26.70 14.61
CA PRO A 75 18.33 25.28 14.91
C PRO A 75 18.22 25.05 16.42
N THR A 76 17.20 24.32 16.86
CA THR A 76 17.10 23.80 18.23
C THR A 76 18.07 22.64 18.39
N ALA A 77 19.02 22.80 19.32
CA ALA A 77 19.93 21.74 19.73
C ALA A 77 19.16 20.62 20.46
N SER A 78 19.30 19.39 19.97
CA SER A 78 18.78 18.18 20.61
C SER A 78 19.83 17.62 21.57
N THR A 79 19.62 17.84 22.86
CA THR A 79 20.43 17.25 23.94
C THR A 79 19.93 15.84 24.21
N ALA A 80 20.80 14.84 24.05
CA ALA A 80 20.55 13.45 24.44
C ALA A 80 20.55 13.29 25.97
N PRO A 81 19.67 12.48 26.58
CA PRO A 81 19.78 12.13 27.99
C PRO A 81 20.76 10.97 28.22
N ALA A 82 21.63 11.17 29.22
CA ALA A 82 22.60 10.22 29.72
C ALA A 82 21.96 9.05 30.50
N ALA A 83 22.56 7.87 30.40
CA ALA A 83 22.22 6.67 31.15
C ALA A 83 22.73 6.74 32.62
N PRO A 84 22.01 6.16 33.60
CA PRO A 84 22.51 6.05 34.97
C PRO A 84 23.40 4.81 35.17
N GLY A 85 24.53 5.01 35.85
CA GLY A 85 25.52 4.00 36.18
C GLY A 85 25.11 3.07 37.33
N ALA A 86 25.62 1.83 37.27
CA ALA A 86 25.54 0.83 38.34
C ALA A 86 26.81 0.85 39.21
N PRO A 87 26.71 0.63 40.54
CA PRO A 87 27.86 0.34 41.40
C PRO A 87 28.06 -1.17 41.63
N GLY A 88 29.32 -1.57 41.83
CA GLY A 88 29.81 -2.96 41.81
C GLY A 88 29.77 -3.74 43.12
N ALA A 89 30.11 -5.02 42.98
CA ALA A 89 30.55 -5.99 44.01
C ALA A 89 32.10 -5.93 44.14
N PRO A 90 32.82 -6.60 45.08
CA PRO A 90 32.51 -7.91 45.71
C PRO A 90 33.00 -8.13 47.18
N GLY A 91 32.64 -9.29 47.77
CA GLY A 91 33.26 -9.85 48.98
C GLY A 91 32.77 -11.28 49.29
N ALA A 92 33.69 -12.25 49.28
CA ALA A 92 33.56 -13.64 49.76
C ALA A 92 34.40 -13.82 51.07
N PRO A 93 34.64 -15.00 51.70
CA PRO A 93 34.16 -16.39 51.49
C PRO A 93 33.87 -17.27 52.78
N GLY A 94 33.35 -18.51 52.57
CA GLY A 94 33.63 -19.77 53.33
C GLY A 94 32.84 -20.05 54.64
N THR A 95 32.52 -21.27 55.12
CA THR A 95 32.57 -22.70 54.68
C THR A 95 31.69 -23.55 55.70
N PRO A 96 31.67 -24.92 55.79
CA PRO A 96 30.42 -25.73 55.70
C PRO A 96 30.10 -26.71 56.87
N GLY A 97 29.04 -27.52 56.72
CA GLY A 97 28.72 -28.76 57.47
C GLY A 97 27.39 -28.68 58.26
N ALA A 98 26.55 -29.70 58.42
CA ALA A 98 26.59 -31.14 58.10
C ALA A 98 25.17 -31.75 58.26
N ASP A 99 24.92 -32.89 57.59
CA ASP A 99 24.16 -34.10 58.02
C ASP A 99 22.69 -33.97 58.54
N SER A 100 21.75 -34.90 58.38
CA SER A 100 21.69 -36.29 57.91
C SER A 100 20.20 -36.72 57.81
N ALA A 101 19.95 -37.69 56.93
CA ALA A 101 19.01 -38.83 56.98
C ALA A 101 17.54 -38.71 57.45
N GLY A 102 16.63 -39.35 56.68
CA GLY A 102 15.56 -40.18 57.26
C GLY A 102 14.13 -39.99 56.73
N GLN A 103 13.73 -40.77 55.73
CA GLN A 103 12.34 -41.25 55.54
C GLN A 103 12.09 -42.50 56.44
N PRO A 104 10.88 -43.11 56.59
CA PRO A 104 9.57 -42.87 55.92
C PRO A 104 8.30 -42.95 56.83
N ALA A 105 7.14 -42.78 56.17
CA ALA A 105 5.83 -43.44 56.38
C ALA A 105 4.91 -43.03 57.55
N THR A 106 3.73 -42.49 57.22
CA THR A 106 2.41 -43.17 57.32
C THR A 106 1.26 -42.19 57.01
N ALA A 107 0.31 -42.63 56.19
CA ALA A 107 -1.09 -42.15 56.15
C ALA A 107 -1.97 -43.33 56.60
N PRO A 108 -3.30 -43.21 56.85
CA PRO A 108 -4.21 -42.09 56.61
C PRO A 108 -5.20 -41.80 57.77
N GLY A 109 -5.95 -40.70 57.69
CA GLY A 109 -7.04 -40.44 58.64
C GLY A 109 -7.97 -39.31 58.17
N ALA A 110 -9.11 -39.69 57.59
CA ALA A 110 -10.17 -38.79 57.16
C ALA A 110 -10.81 -38.03 58.34
N ARG A 111 -10.99 -36.72 58.19
CA ARG A 111 -12.06 -35.97 58.89
C ARG A 111 -12.63 -34.89 57.97
N ARG A 112 -13.94 -35.02 57.75
CA ARG A 112 -14.80 -34.13 56.99
C ARG A 112 -15.24 -32.98 57.89
N ALA A 113 -15.22 -31.74 57.37
CA ALA A 113 -15.80 -30.55 57.99
C ALA A 113 -16.45 -29.67 56.89
N PRO A 114 -17.41 -28.78 57.25
CA PRO A 114 -18.70 -28.69 56.56
C PRO A 114 -18.78 -27.67 55.42
N ALA A 115 -19.83 -27.84 54.61
CA ALA A 115 -20.27 -26.94 53.56
C ALA A 115 -20.59 -25.53 54.10
N GLN A 116 -20.05 -24.50 53.44
CA GLN A 116 -20.55 -23.14 53.51
C GLN A 116 -21.25 -22.80 52.20
N SER A 117 -22.44 -22.22 52.36
CA SER A 117 -23.37 -21.87 51.29
C SER A 117 -23.06 -20.49 50.70
N ALA A 118 -23.20 -20.45 49.36
CA ALA A 118 -23.61 -19.33 48.50
C ALA A 118 -22.69 -18.11 48.26
N ARG A 119 -22.28 -17.99 46.99
CA ARG A 119 -22.35 -16.72 46.23
C ARG A 119 -22.82 -17.02 44.80
N PRO A 120 -23.87 -16.36 44.27
CA PRO A 120 -24.20 -16.45 42.85
C PRO A 120 -23.15 -15.65 42.06
N GLY A 121 -22.09 -16.33 41.62
CA GLY A 121 -21.01 -15.74 40.84
C GLY A 121 -21.36 -15.69 39.37
N ALA A 122 -21.68 -14.47 38.89
CA ALA A 122 -21.57 -13.97 37.53
C ALA A 122 -21.81 -14.98 36.40
N GLN A 123 -23.00 -14.92 35.80
CA GLN A 123 -23.19 -15.35 34.42
C GLN A 123 -22.12 -14.68 33.58
N GLY A 124 -21.16 -15.47 33.08
CA GLY A 124 -20.18 -14.99 32.13
C GLY A 124 -20.91 -14.44 30.92
N VAL A 125 -20.92 -13.11 30.78
CA VAL A 125 -21.26 -12.46 29.52
C VAL A 125 -20.19 -12.93 28.54
N ARG A 126 -20.51 -13.98 27.78
CA ARG A 126 -19.68 -14.42 26.68
C ARG A 126 -19.58 -13.20 25.76
N PRO A 127 -18.37 -12.69 25.44
CA PRO A 127 -18.25 -11.59 24.51
C PRO A 127 -19.02 -11.96 23.25
N PRO A 128 -19.79 -11.04 22.64
CA PRO A 128 -20.48 -11.34 21.41
C PRO A 128 -19.44 -11.90 20.46
N ARG A 129 -19.63 -13.16 20.05
CA ARG A 129 -18.82 -13.72 18.98
C ARG A 129 -19.06 -12.78 17.82
N HIS A 130 -18.04 -12.02 17.44
CA HIS A 130 -18.07 -11.24 16.21
C HIS A 130 -18.40 -12.24 15.12
N ARG A 131 -19.68 -12.28 14.71
CA ARG A 131 -20.11 -13.03 13.56
C ARG A 131 -19.22 -12.51 12.45
N ALA A 132 -18.35 -13.38 11.91
CA ALA A 132 -17.57 -13.04 10.75
C ALA A 132 -18.56 -12.44 9.75
N ALA A 133 -18.37 -11.15 9.43
CA ALA A 133 -19.20 -10.50 8.45
C ALA A 133 -19.17 -11.38 7.19
N PRO A 134 -20.30 -11.60 6.51
CA PRO A 134 -20.30 -12.30 5.24
C PRO A 134 -19.19 -11.69 4.39
N ALA A 135 -18.29 -12.52 3.85
CA ALA A 135 -17.27 -12.04 2.92
C ALA A 135 -18.01 -11.27 1.82
N LEU A 136 -17.85 -9.95 1.80
CA LEU A 136 -18.55 -9.12 0.84
C LEU A 136 -18.20 -9.65 -0.54
N ARG A 137 -19.24 -9.94 -1.31
CA ARG A 137 -19.06 -10.29 -2.72
C ARG A 137 -18.31 -9.14 -3.37
N THR A 138 -17.23 -9.48 -4.06
CA THR A 138 -16.50 -8.53 -4.88
C THR A 138 -17.43 -7.93 -5.92
N LEU A 139 -17.17 -6.70 -6.32
CA LEU A 139 -17.94 -5.99 -7.33
C LEU A 139 -17.46 -6.36 -8.74
N PRO A 140 -18.35 -6.31 -9.75
CA PRO A 140 -17.94 -6.42 -11.14
C PRO A 140 -16.96 -5.28 -11.50
N PRO A 141 -16.14 -5.41 -12.56
CA PRO A 141 -15.25 -4.34 -12.98
C PRO A 141 -16.00 -3.05 -13.34
N SER A 142 -15.54 -1.92 -12.80
CA SER A 142 -15.96 -0.58 -13.21
C SER A 142 -14.88 0.41 -12.76
N ARG A 143 -14.47 1.33 -13.63
CA ARG A 143 -13.36 2.25 -13.32
C ARG A 143 -13.67 3.17 -12.13
N ALA A 144 -12.63 3.55 -11.40
CA ALA A 144 -12.70 4.61 -10.40
C ALA A 144 -12.93 5.96 -11.09
N THR A 145 -13.73 6.83 -10.48
CA THR A 145 -13.98 8.20 -10.96
C THR A 145 -13.62 9.24 -9.93
N ARG A 146 -13.69 8.89 -8.63
CA ARG A 146 -13.39 9.79 -7.52
C ARG A 146 -12.99 9.00 -6.28
N ILE A 147 -12.05 9.52 -5.50
CA ILE A 147 -11.73 9.01 -4.16
C ILE A 147 -12.11 10.04 -3.12
N LEU A 148 -12.79 9.58 -2.07
CA LEU A 148 -13.13 10.38 -0.91
C LEU A 148 -12.49 9.77 0.34
N ILE A 149 -11.90 10.62 1.17
CA ILE A 149 -11.41 10.26 2.50
C ILE A 149 -11.99 11.29 3.47
N PRO A 150 -13.25 11.09 3.95
CA PRO A 150 -13.96 12.11 4.73
C PRO A 150 -13.23 12.55 5.99
N TYR A 151 -12.40 11.67 6.58
CA TYR A 151 -11.61 12.02 7.76
C TYR A 151 -10.51 13.06 7.49
N LEU A 152 -10.08 13.20 6.24
CA LEU A 152 -9.03 14.11 5.80
C LEU A 152 -9.56 15.21 4.87
N ASP A 153 -10.89 15.33 4.73
CA ASP A 153 -11.55 16.24 3.79
C ASP A 153 -11.08 16.08 2.33
N VAL A 154 -10.62 14.89 1.95
CA VAL A 154 -10.23 14.58 0.57
C VAL A 154 -11.46 14.27 -0.26
N ASP A 155 -11.59 14.98 -1.39
CA ASP A 155 -12.55 14.69 -2.45
C ASP A 155 -11.88 14.92 -3.83
N ALA A 156 -11.34 13.85 -4.39
CA ALA A 156 -10.34 13.92 -5.45
C ALA A 156 -10.78 13.21 -6.74
N PRO A 157 -10.67 13.86 -7.92
CA PRO A 157 -10.85 13.18 -9.21
C PRO A 157 -9.78 12.09 -9.40
N VAL A 158 -10.12 11.11 -10.23
CA VAL A 158 -9.21 9.99 -10.57
C VAL A 158 -8.83 10.05 -12.05
N THR A 159 -7.54 9.89 -12.32
CA THR A 159 -7.00 9.63 -13.66
C THR A 159 -6.44 8.21 -13.75
N ASP A 160 -6.43 7.66 -14.96
CA ASP A 160 -5.90 6.32 -15.22
C ASP A 160 -4.38 6.38 -15.43
N LEU A 161 -3.65 5.56 -14.67
CA LEU A 161 -2.22 5.36 -14.82
C LEU A 161 -1.90 3.95 -15.33
N ARG A 162 -0.75 3.86 -16.00
CA ARG A 162 -0.14 2.62 -16.47
C ARG A 162 1.27 2.49 -15.94
N LEU A 163 1.77 1.26 -15.99
CA LEU A 163 3.18 1.00 -15.79
C LEU A 163 4.00 1.57 -16.95
N ASP A 164 5.17 2.09 -16.62
CA ASP A 164 6.20 2.42 -17.61
C ASP A 164 6.91 1.16 -18.14
N ARG A 165 7.85 1.35 -19.06
CA ARG A 165 8.67 0.27 -19.64
C ARG A 165 9.49 -0.53 -18.61
N ASN A 166 9.74 0.05 -17.44
CA ASN A 166 10.48 -0.56 -16.34
C ASN A 166 9.53 -1.20 -15.30
N ARG A 167 8.23 -1.33 -15.63
CA ARG A 167 7.19 -1.89 -14.76
C ARG A 167 6.99 -1.11 -13.46
N ARG A 168 7.20 0.20 -13.52
CA ARG A 168 6.97 1.13 -12.42
C ARG A 168 5.70 1.91 -12.66
N LEU A 169 4.91 2.09 -11.61
CA LEU A 169 3.76 2.97 -11.64
C LEU A 169 4.24 4.39 -11.32
N GLY A 170 3.95 5.35 -12.20
CA GLY A 170 4.29 6.76 -11.98
C GLY A 170 3.31 7.47 -11.05
N ALA A 171 3.59 8.74 -10.77
CA ALA A 171 2.64 9.66 -10.14
C ALA A 171 1.61 10.18 -11.15
N PRO A 172 0.46 10.69 -10.71
CA PRO A 172 -0.35 11.57 -11.55
C PRO A 172 0.43 12.86 -11.93
N PRO A 173 0.01 13.58 -12.98
CA PRO A 173 0.56 14.89 -13.31
C PRO A 173 0.64 15.81 -12.08
N GLY A 174 1.77 16.52 -11.91
CA GLY A 174 2.03 17.35 -10.73
C GLY A 174 1.44 18.77 -10.81
N ASP A 175 0.85 19.13 -11.94
CA ASP A 175 0.17 20.40 -12.18
C ASP A 175 -1.26 20.43 -11.60
N ASP A 176 -1.84 19.27 -11.27
CA ASP A 176 -3.07 19.16 -10.49
C ASP A 176 -2.79 18.54 -9.10
N PRO A 177 -2.67 19.36 -8.05
CA PRO A 177 -2.38 18.86 -6.70
C PRO A 177 -3.51 18.03 -6.10
N ASN A 178 -4.73 18.06 -6.62
CA ASN A 178 -5.87 17.28 -6.11
C ASN A 178 -6.09 15.95 -6.87
N LEU A 179 -5.22 15.59 -7.81
CA LEU A 179 -5.43 14.45 -8.69
C LEU A 179 -4.90 13.14 -8.09
N VAL A 180 -5.72 12.09 -8.15
CA VAL A 180 -5.30 10.72 -7.83
C VAL A 180 -5.11 9.91 -9.11
N GLY A 181 -3.99 9.20 -9.21
CA GLY A 181 -3.77 8.20 -10.25
C GLY A 181 -4.21 6.81 -9.81
N TRP A 182 -4.98 6.11 -10.64
CA TRP A 182 -5.38 4.72 -10.41
C TRP A 182 -4.63 3.77 -11.34
N TYR A 183 -4.09 2.67 -10.83
CA TYR A 183 -3.49 1.66 -11.69
C TYR A 183 -4.56 0.89 -12.47
N ARG A 184 -4.76 1.26 -13.75
CA ARG A 184 -5.91 0.82 -14.53
C ARG A 184 -5.88 -0.64 -14.97
N ASP A 185 -4.68 -1.22 -15.07
CA ASP A 185 -4.51 -2.61 -15.51
C ASP A 185 -4.57 -3.60 -14.31
N GLY A 186 -4.78 -3.09 -13.09
CA GLY A 186 -5.03 -3.87 -11.87
C GLY A 186 -6.51 -4.04 -11.52
N PRO A 187 -6.83 -4.56 -10.32
CA PRO A 187 -8.20 -4.71 -9.86
C PRO A 187 -8.98 -3.38 -9.86
N ALA A 188 -10.21 -3.42 -10.37
CA ALA A 188 -11.16 -2.32 -10.25
C ALA A 188 -11.60 -2.13 -8.78
N PRO A 189 -12.11 -0.94 -8.38
CA PRO A 189 -12.57 -0.69 -7.02
C PRO A 189 -13.60 -1.72 -6.55
N GLY A 190 -13.27 -2.56 -5.58
CA GLY A 190 -14.13 -3.59 -5.02
C GLY A 190 -14.04 -4.94 -5.74
N GLY A 191 -13.24 -5.03 -6.81
CA GLY A 191 -12.86 -6.29 -7.44
C GLY A 191 -11.90 -7.10 -6.56
N GLN A 192 -11.76 -8.39 -6.85
CA GLN A 192 -10.83 -9.27 -6.13
C GLN A 192 -9.38 -8.85 -6.38
N GLY A 193 -8.54 -8.89 -5.34
CA GLY A 193 -7.13 -8.54 -5.40
C GLY A 193 -6.82 -7.15 -4.85
N THR A 194 -5.61 -6.68 -5.12
CA THR A 194 -5.09 -5.41 -4.59
C THR A 194 -5.15 -4.31 -5.64
N ALA A 195 -6.12 -3.41 -5.47
CA ALA A 195 -6.18 -2.16 -6.20
C ALA A 195 -5.13 -1.16 -5.68
N VAL A 196 -4.55 -0.37 -6.58
CA VAL A 196 -3.51 0.62 -6.24
C VAL A 196 -3.91 1.98 -6.76
N ALA A 197 -3.89 2.97 -5.87
CA ALA A 197 -4.06 4.38 -6.19
C ALA A 197 -2.92 5.20 -5.57
N VAL A 198 -2.47 6.20 -6.31
CA VAL A 198 -1.25 6.96 -6.02
C VAL A 198 -1.53 8.45 -6.15
N GLY A 199 -0.89 9.25 -5.32
CA GLY A 199 -1.11 10.69 -5.29
C GLY A 199 0.08 11.39 -4.66
N HIS A 200 0.23 12.67 -4.96
CA HIS A 200 1.32 13.47 -4.42
C HIS A 200 1.12 13.74 -2.94
N LEU A 201 2.22 13.78 -2.19
CA LEU A 201 2.25 14.31 -0.82
C LEU A 201 2.22 15.83 -0.87
N ASP A 202 3.04 16.39 -1.77
CA ASP A 202 3.21 17.81 -2.00
C ASP A 202 3.54 18.08 -3.49
N THR A 203 3.44 19.35 -3.84
CA THR A 203 3.84 19.92 -5.13
C THR A 203 4.66 21.19 -4.85
N ASP A 204 5.15 21.85 -5.91
CA ASP A 204 5.91 23.09 -5.77
C ASP A 204 5.10 24.23 -5.13
N THR A 205 3.78 24.11 -5.07
CA THR A 205 2.86 25.11 -4.51
C THR A 205 2.36 24.77 -3.10
N GLY A 206 2.70 23.59 -2.55
CA GLY A 206 2.30 23.18 -1.21
C GLY A 206 1.81 21.73 -1.12
N GLY A 207 1.12 21.39 -0.03
CA GLY A 207 0.53 20.06 0.17
C GLY A 207 -0.45 19.67 -0.94
N ALA A 208 -0.47 18.38 -1.28
CA ALA A 208 -1.29 17.82 -2.34
C ALA A 208 -2.35 16.84 -1.79
N VAL A 209 -3.01 16.09 -2.68
CA VAL A 209 -4.17 15.24 -2.38
C VAL A 209 -3.95 14.27 -1.23
N PHE A 210 -2.72 13.80 -1.04
CA PHE A 210 -2.35 12.84 -0.01
C PHE A 210 -1.43 13.42 1.08
N ALA A 211 -1.34 14.75 1.20
CA ALA A 211 -0.58 15.44 2.25
C ALA A 211 -0.89 14.91 3.67
N GLY A 212 -2.17 14.62 3.94
CA GLY A 212 -2.64 14.18 5.26
C GLY A 212 -2.68 12.66 5.48
N LEU A 213 -2.19 11.82 4.55
CA LEU A 213 -2.35 10.36 4.70
C LEU A 213 -1.67 9.79 5.96
N SER A 214 -0.61 10.43 6.47
CA SER A 214 0.05 10.05 7.73
C SER A 214 -0.84 10.25 8.96
N GLU A 215 -1.85 11.11 8.88
CA GLU A 215 -2.77 11.41 9.98
C GLU A 215 -3.96 10.45 10.01
N LEU A 216 -4.15 9.68 8.92
CA LEU A 216 -5.22 8.69 8.80
C LEU A 216 -5.07 7.62 9.89
N LYS A 217 -6.20 7.05 10.32
CA LYS A 217 -6.23 6.06 11.41
C LYS A 217 -6.89 4.78 10.94
N ARG A 218 -6.48 3.66 11.53
CA ARG A 218 -7.18 2.37 11.38
C ARG A 218 -8.67 2.54 11.71
N GLY A 219 -9.53 1.91 10.93
CA GLY A 219 -10.98 2.00 11.06
C GLY A 219 -11.62 3.17 10.30
N ARG A 220 -10.83 4.11 9.77
CA ARG A 220 -11.36 5.19 8.92
C ARG A 220 -11.78 4.66 7.56
N LEU A 221 -12.75 5.34 6.95
CA LEU A 221 -13.32 4.94 5.67
C LEU A 221 -12.62 5.65 4.52
N ILE A 222 -12.48 4.92 3.42
CA ILE A 222 -12.12 5.42 2.10
C ILE A 222 -13.25 5.02 1.16
N GLU A 223 -13.79 5.97 0.41
CA GLU A 223 -14.88 5.72 -0.53
C GLU A 223 -14.40 5.95 -1.96
N VAL A 224 -14.58 4.96 -2.83
CA VAL A 224 -14.21 5.05 -4.23
C VAL A 224 -15.47 5.02 -5.08
N ARG A 225 -15.80 6.16 -5.68
CA ARG A 225 -16.91 6.28 -6.63
C ARG A 225 -16.51 5.60 -7.94
N ARG A 226 -17.45 4.86 -8.52
CA ARG A 226 -17.27 4.07 -9.73
C ARG A 226 -18.09 4.64 -10.88
N ALA A 227 -17.69 4.33 -12.10
CA ALA A 227 -18.41 4.75 -13.31
C ALA A 227 -19.80 4.09 -13.45
N ASP A 228 -20.04 2.95 -12.80
CA ASP A 228 -21.35 2.29 -12.75
C ASP A 228 -22.31 2.92 -11.74
N GLY A 229 -21.94 4.06 -11.15
CA GLY A 229 -22.74 4.79 -10.15
C GLY A 229 -22.66 4.20 -8.75
N ARG A 230 -22.00 3.06 -8.54
CA ARG A 230 -21.80 2.50 -7.20
C ARG A 230 -20.60 3.15 -6.50
N THR A 231 -20.53 2.97 -5.19
CA THR A 231 -19.39 3.37 -4.36
C THR A 231 -18.83 2.14 -3.65
N ALA A 232 -17.56 1.83 -3.88
CA ALA A 232 -16.83 0.83 -3.09
C ALA A 232 -16.30 1.50 -1.81
N VAL A 233 -16.70 0.97 -0.65
CA VAL A 233 -16.33 1.52 0.66
C VAL A 233 -15.31 0.61 1.31
N TYR A 234 -14.17 1.15 1.68
CA TYR A 234 -13.06 0.45 2.30
C TYR A 234 -12.84 0.96 3.72
N THR A 235 -12.36 0.07 4.59
CA THR A 235 -11.88 0.43 5.92
C THR A 235 -10.37 0.29 5.97
N VAL A 236 -9.71 1.30 6.52
CA VAL A 236 -8.26 1.31 6.74
C VAL A 236 -7.87 0.25 7.78
N ASP A 237 -6.95 -0.62 7.41
CA ASP A 237 -6.34 -1.64 8.25
C ASP A 237 -5.06 -1.16 8.92
N ALA A 238 -4.20 -0.50 8.14
CA ALA A 238 -2.89 -0.04 8.59
C ALA A 238 -2.40 1.14 7.74
N ILE A 239 -1.52 1.95 8.32
CA ILE A 239 -0.70 2.94 7.63
C ILE A 239 0.75 2.57 7.95
N ARG A 240 1.58 2.41 6.92
CA ARG A 240 2.99 2.04 7.07
C ARG A 240 3.86 2.87 6.15
N GLU A 241 5.05 3.22 6.62
CA GLU A 241 6.08 3.83 5.79
C GLU A 241 7.15 2.81 5.43
N PHE A 242 7.62 2.86 4.18
CA PHE A 242 8.66 1.98 3.66
C PHE A 242 9.72 2.79 2.93
N GLU A 243 11.00 2.53 3.22
CA GLU A 243 12.10 3.09 2.46
C GLU A 243 12.06 2.62 1.00
N LYS A 244 12.37 3.52 0.07
CA LYS A 244 12.40 3.19 -1.36
C LYS A 244 13.43 2.11 -1.70
N ALA A 245 14.53 2.06 -0.97
CA ALA A 245 15.60 1.07 -1.19
C ALA A 245 15.20 -0.36 -0.79
N HIS A 246 14.24 -0.50 0.13
CA HIS A 246 13.83 -1.77 0.72
C HIS A 246 12.32 -1.97 0.61
N PHE A 247 11.72 -1.48 -0.48
CA PHE A 247 10.28 -1.47 -0.65
C PHE A 247 9.73 -2.91 -0.78
N PRO A 248 8.80 -3.34 0.09
CA PRO A 248 8.36 -4.74 0.12
C PRO A 248 7.25 -5.01 -0.91
N ASP A 249 7.63 -5.18 -2.17
CA ASP A 249 6.71 -5.35 -3.31
C ASP A 249 5.64 -6.43 -3.07
N ARG A 250 6.03 -7.61 -2.57
CA ARG A 250 5.08 -8.71 -2.29
C ARG A 250 4.06 -8.36 -1.20
N GLU A 251 4.46 -7.54 -0.23
CA GLU A 251 3.56 -7.13 0.86
C GLU A 251 2.56 -6.09 0.37
N VAL A 252 3.03 -5.11 -0.39
CA VAL A 252 2.23 -3.97 -0.85
C VAL A 252 1.34 -4.37 -2.02
N TYR A 253 1.88 -5.06 -3.03
CA TYR A 253 1.23 -5.31 -4.31
C TYR A 253 0.75 -6.75 -4.50
N GLY A 254 1.24 -7.69 -3.70
CA GLY A 254 0.94 -9.11 -3.88
C GLY A 254 -0.55 -9.43 -3.81
N ALA A 255 -0.97 -10.45 -4.57
CA ALA A 255 -2.35 -10.87 -4.66
C ALA A 255 -2.97 -11.21 -3.29
N ARG A 256 -4.26 -10.95 -3.15
CA ARG A 256 -5.05 -11.23 -1.94
C ARG A 256 -6.40 -11.82 -2.35
N GLY A 257 -6.93 -12.73 -1.55
CA GLY A 257 -8.21 -13.41 -1.82
C GLY A 257 -9.46 -12.52 -1.68
N ARG A 258 -9.32 -11.28 -1.21
CA ARG A 258 -10.40 -10.30 -1.00
C ARG A 258 -10.11 -8.98 -1.74
N ALA A 259 -11.10 -8.11 -1.80
CA ALA A 259 -10.95 -6.77 -2.37
C ALA A 259 -10.16 -5.85 -1.43
N GLU A 260 -8.96 -5.46 -1.87
CA GLU A 260 -7.99 -4.67 -1.13
C GLU A 260 -7.68 -3.38 -1.88
N LEU A 261 -7.34 -2.33 -1.15
CA LEU A 261 -6.91 -1.04 -1.67
C LEU A 261 -5.58 -0.63 -1.03
N ARG A 262 -4.68 -0.11 -1.85
CA ARG A 262 -3.47 0.60 -1.43
C ARG A 262 -3.54 2.04 -1.90
N LEU A 263 -3.47 2.98 -0.96
CA LEU A 263 -3.17 4.38 -1.28
C LEU A 263 -1.69 4.61 -1.01
N ILE A 264 -0.97 5.18 -1.97
CA ILE A 264 0.48 5.37 -1.86
C ILE A 264 0.84 6.82 -2.18
N THR A 265 1.70 7.38 -1.33
CA THR A 265 2.28 8.72 -1.51
C THR A 265 3.76 8.71 -1.11
N CYS A 266 4.47 9.81 -1.42
CA CYS A 266 5.84 10.02 -0.95
C CYS A 266 5.86 10.04 0.58
N GLY A 267 6.92 9.53 1.20
CA GLY A 267 7.07 9.48 2.65
C GLY A 267 8.52 9.56 3.10
N GLY A 268 8.73 9.50 4.42
CA GLY A 268 10.03 9.61 5.04
C GLY A 268 10.69 10.98 4.88
N ASN A 269 11.99 11.01 5.15
CA ASN A 269 12.76 12.26 5.13
C ASN A 269 12.90 12.79 3.70
N TYR A 270 12.76 14.10 3.56
CA TYR A 270 12.99 14.83 2.31
C TYR A 270 14.44 15.31 2.22
N ASP A 271 15.09 15.01 1.10
CA ASP A 271 16.38 15.57 0.72
C ASP A 271 16.24 16.38 -0.57
N ARG A 272 16.82 17.58 -0.64
CA ARG A 272 16.67 18.47 -1.81
C ARG A 272 17.26 17.90 -3.10
N ARG A 273 18.23 16.99 -3.04
CA ARG A 273 18.89 16.39 -4.20
C ARG A 273 18.27 15.05 -4.59
N LYS A 274 17.77 14.29 -3.62
CA LYS A 274 17.27 12.91 -3.80
C LYS A 274 15.74 12.79 -3.73
N GLY A 275 15.06 13.82 -3.23
CA GLY A 275 13.64 13.79 -2.90
C GLY A 275 13.35 12.99 -1.63
N TYR A 276 12.11 12.51 -1.53
CA TYR A 276 11.65 11.66 -0.43
C TYR A 276 12.35 10.30 -0.41
N SER A 277 12.79 9.88 0.77
CA SER A 277 13.49 8.61 1.00
C SER A 277 12.58 7.38 1.02
N GLY A 278 11.27 7.56 1.25
CA GLY A 278 10.31 6.48 1.39
C GLY A 278 8.99 6.73 0.66
N ASN A 279 8.07 5.79 0.87
CA ASN A 279 6.67 5.91 0.52
C ASN A 279 5.81 5.55 1.73
N LEU A 280 4.71 6.28 1.91
CA LEU A 280 3.67 5.93 2.87
C LEU A 280 2.58 5.15 2.15
N VAL A 281 2.20 4.01 2.71
CA VAL A 281 1.22 3.07 2.17
C VAL A 281 0.09 2.88 3.17
N VAL A 282 -1.13 3.20 2.73
CA VAL A 282 -2.35 2.87 3.45
C VAL A 282 -2.87 1.52 2.95
N PHE A 283 -3.13 0.60 3.87
CA PHE A 283 -3.72 -0.70 3.62
C PHE A 283 -5.20 -0.63 4.00
N ALA A 284 -6.09 -1.02 3.10
CA ALA A 284 -7.52 -1.02 3.36
C ALA A 284 -8.23 -2.18 2.64
N HIS A 285 -9.41 -2.56 3.14
CA HIS A 285 -10.22 -3.61 2.54
C HIS A 285 -11.69 -3.23 2.41
N LEU A 286 -12.35 -3.82 1.43
CA LEU A 286 -13.75 -3.56 1.14
C LEU A 286 -14.64 -4.00 2.32
N VAL A 287 -15.49 -3.08 2.78
CA VAL A 287 -16.47 -3.30 3.85
C VAL A 287 -17.92 -3.00 3.44
N ALA A 288 -18.14 -2.36 2.30
CA ALA A 288 -19.46 -2.23 1.71
C ALA A 288 -19.40 -1.84 0.23
N ALA A 289 -20.51 -2.05 -0.47
CA ALA A 289 -20.81 -1.40 -1.73
C ALA A 289 -22.11 -0.62 -1.56
N ARG A 290 -22.11 0.67 -1.89
CA ARG A 290 -23.30 1.52 -1.85
C ARG A 290 -23.76 1.80 -3.27
N GLU A 291 -25.07 1.81 -3.49
CA GLU A 291 -25.63 2.28 -4.75
C GLU A 291 -25.66 3.81 -4.79
N ALA A 292 -25.71 4.38 -5.99
CA ALA A 292 -26.07 5.78 -6.12
C ALA A 292 -27.47 5.99 -5.54
N PRO A 293 -27.72 7.09 -4.78
CA PRO A 293 -29.08 7.48 -4.49
C PRO A 293 -29.83 7.66 -5.82
N ALA A 294 -31.02 7.08 -5.92
CA ALA A 294 -31.88 7.27 -7.09
C ALA A 294 -32.05 8.78 -7.32
N ARG A 295 -31.69 9.27 -8.51
CA ARG A 295 -31.98 10.66 -8.88
C ARG A 295 -33.49 10.84 -8.82
N ARG A 296 -33.93 11.73 -7.92
CA ARG A 296 -35.30 12.26 -7.90
C ARG A 296 -35.43 13.38 -8.90
#